data_AF-A0A949F9N2-F1
#
_entry.id   AF-A0A949F9N2-F1
#
_cell.length_a   1.000
_cell.length_b   1.000
_cell.length_c   1.000
_cell.angle_alpha   90.00
_cell.angle_beta   90.00
_cell.angle_gamma   90.00
#
_symmetry.space_group_name_H-M   'P 1'
#
loop_
_entity.id
_entity.type
_entity.pdbx_description
1 polymer ?
#
loop_
_entity_poly.entity_id
_entity_poly.type
_entity_poly.pdbx_seq_one_letter_code
_entity_poly.pdbx_strand_id
1 'polypeptide(L)'
;MRLQLDFKPNIGLRDQAVRVPAGLILLAVAIEFSGILNPVWLALIIVLGFFQLGTAVTRYCVVFDLFGWSSYSGLTNRQDGHP
;
A
#
# COMPACT_ATOMS: atom_id res chain seq x y z
N MET A 1 15.06 5.32 -17.84
CA MET A 1 14.52 5.43 -16.47
C MET A 1 15.35 4.55 -15.54
N ARG A 2 16.16 5.15 -14.65
CA ARG A 2 16.76 4.40 -13.53
C ARG A 2 15.67 4.27 -12.47
N LEU A 3 15.10 3.08 -12.31
CA LEU A 3 14.28 2.72 -11.15
C LEU A 3 15.21 2.58 -9.94
N GLN A 4 15.57 3.70 -9.33
CA GLN A 4 16.14 3.72 -7.98
C GLN A 4 14.96 3.45 -7.03
N LEU A 5 14.67 2.17 -6.75
CA LEU A 5 13.79 1.81 -5.63
C LEU A 5 14.58 2.10 -4.34
N ASP A 6 14.45 3.32 -3.83
CA ASP A 6 14.94 3.65 -2.50
C ASP A 6 13.91 3.09 -1.51
N PHE A 7 14.29 2.07 -0.72
CA PHE A 7 13.42 1.43 0.28
C PHE A 7 13.19 2.34 1.50
N LYS A 8 12.73 3.55 1.22
CA LYS A 8 12.46 4.58 2.21
C LYS A 8 10.96 4.57 2.54
N PRO A 9 10.57 4.60 3.82
CA PRO A 9 9.16 4.68 4.19
C PRO A 9 8.52 5.94 3.59
N ASN A 10 7.53 5.74 2.72
CA ASN A 10 6.76 6.79 2.04
C ASN A 10 5.29 6.85 2.49
N ILE A 11 4.87 5.87 3.30
CA ILE A 11 3.55 5.81 3.92
C ILE A 11 3.64 6.32 5.37
N GLY A 12 2.84 7.34 5.70
CA GLY A 12 2.66 7.82 7.07
C GLY A 12 1.82 6.87 7.94
N LEU A 13 1.90 7.03 9.26
CA LEU A 13 1.14 6.23 10.23
C LEU A 13 -0.38 6.26 9.98
N ARG A 14 -0.91 7.39 9.51
CA ARG A 14 -2.33 7.56 9.20
C ARG A 14 -2.77 6.70 8.01
N ASP A 15 -2.00 6.70 6.92
CA ASP A 15 -2.23 5.84 5.76
C ASP A 15 -2.03 4.35 6.09
N GLN A 16 -1.03 4.04 6.93
CA GLN A 16 -0.84 2.69 7.45
C GLN A 16 -2.08 2.20 8.20
N ALA A 17 -2.65 3.04 9.08
CA ALA A 17 -3.82 2.72 9.87
C ALA A 17 -5.09 2.50 9.03
N VAL A 18 -5.16 3.03 7.79
CA VAL A 18 -6.26 2.76 6.85
C VAL A 18 -5.99 1.52 6.01
N ARG A 19 -4.74 1.28 5.61
CA ARG A 19 -4.36 0.14 4.76
C ARG A 19 -4.52 -1.21 5.46
N VAL A 20 -4.27 -1.26 6.77
CA VAL A 20 -4.49 -2.48 7.57
C VAL A 20 -5.96 -2.93 7.55
N PRO A 21 -6.95 -2.12 7.99
CA PRO A 21 -8.34 -2.52 7.94
C PRO A 21 -8.85 -2.71 6.51
N ALA A 22 -8.43 -1.89 5.55
CA ALA A 22 -8.82 -2.07 4.14
C ALA A 22 -8.38 -3.44 3.58
N GLY A 23 -7.13 -3.84 3.84
CA GLY A 23 -6.62 -5.15 3.42
C GLY A 23 -7.34 -6.31 4.11
N LEU A 24 -7.62 -6.19 5.41
CA LEU A 24 -8.39 -7.20 6.15
C LEU A 24 -9.84 -7.33 5.65
N ILE A 25 -10.50 -6.22 5.36
CA ILE A 25 -11.87 -6.22 4.81
C ILE A 25 -11.87 -6.88 3.43
N LEU A 26 -10.90 -6.59 2.56
CA LEU A 26 -10.78 -7.25 1.26
C LEU A 26 -10.63 -8.77 1.39
N LEU A 27 -9.79 -9.23 2.32
CA LEU A 27 -9.63 -10.67 2.57
C LEU A 27 -10.89 -11.30 3.15
N ALA A 28 -11.60 -10.62 4.05
CA ALA A 28 -12.88 -11.08 4.57
C ALA A 28 -13.93 -11.21 3.46
N VAL A 29 -14.03 -10.21 2.57
CA VAL A 29 -14.91 -10.24 1.39
C VAL A 29 -14.54 -11.40 0.46
N ALA A 30 -13.26 -11.67 0.24
CA ALA A 30 -12.85 -12.82 -0.56
C ALA A 30 -13.35 -14.15 0.06
N ILE A 31 -13.28 -14.30 1.38
CA ILE A 31 -13.73 -15.52 2.06
C ILE A 31 -15.26 -15.66 1.94
N GLU A 32 -16.01 -14.63 2.33
CA GLU A 32 -17.48 -14.62 2.34
C GLU A 32 -18.08 -14.85 0.94
N PHE A 33 -17.47 -14.27 -0.10
CA PHE A 33 -18.00 -14.32 -1.47
C PHE A 33 -17.26 -15.31 -2.38
N SER A 34 -16.42 -16.18 -1.82
CA SER A 34 -15.64 -17.18 -2.58
C SER A 34 -16.48 -18.11 -3.46
N GLY A 35 -17.73 -18.40 -3.06
CA GLY A 35 -18.67 -19.23 -3.83
C GLY A 35 -19.52 -18.47 -4.85
N ILE A 36 -19.49 -17.13 -4.85
CA ILE A 36 -20.34 -16.28 -5.70
C ILE A 36 -19.50 -15.58 -6.78
N LEU A 37 -18.28 -15.18 -6.43
CA LEU A 37 -17.40 -14.46 -7.33
C LEU A 37 -16.73 -15.38 -8.34
N ASN A 38 -16.49 -14.86 -9.55
CA ASN A 38 -15.65 -15.53 -10.52
C ASN A 38 -14.23 -15.73 -9.92
N PRO A 39 -13.58 -16.89 -10.12
CA PRO A 39 -12.27 -17.18 -9.55
C PRO A 39 -11.20 -16.14 -9.92
N VAL A 40 -11.29 -15.51 -11.09
CA VAL A 40 -10.36 -14.43 -11.48
C VAL A 40 -10.53 -13.20 -10.59
N TRP A 41 -11.77 -12.77 -10.35
CA TRP A 41 -12.06 -11.64 -9.46
C TRP A 41 -11.68 -11.95 -8.01
N LEU A 42 -11.94 -13.18 -7.57
CA LEU A 42 -11.56 -13.64 -6.24
C LEU A 42 -10.03 -13.56 -6.04
N ALA A 43 -9.25 -14.06 -7.01
CA ALA A 43 -7.79 -13.99 -6.97
C ALA A 43 -7.28 -12.55 -6.93
N LEU A 44 -7.86 -11.64 -7.72
CA LEU A 44 -7.49 -10.22 -7.71
C LEU A 44 -7.76 -9.57 -6.35
N ILE A 45 -8.91 -9.84 -5.73
CA ILE A 45 -9.26 -9.31 -4.41
C ILE A 45 -8.26 -9.81 -3.34
N ILE A 46 -7.92 -11.10 -3.38
CA ILE A 46 -6.94 -11.69 -2.45
C ILE A 46 -5.58 -11.03 -2.62
N VAL A 47 -5.09 -10.90 -3.87
CA VAL A 47 -3.81 -10.26 -4.17
C VAL A 47 -3.80 -8.80 -3.71
N LEU A 48 -4.88 -8.06 -3.96
CA LEU A 48 -5.02 -6.66 -3.51
C LEU A 48 -5.03 -6.56 -1.98
N GLY A 49 -5.74 -7.46 -1.29
CA GLY A 49 -5.77 -7.52 0.18
C GLY A 49 -4.37 -7.73 0.76
N PHE A 50 -3.64 -8.74 0.28
CA PHE A 50 -2.26 -8.99 0.71
C PHE A 50 -1.30 -7.87 0.33
N PHE A 51 -1.44 -7.29 -0.86
CA PHE A 51 -0.64 -6.13 -1.27
C PHE A 51 -0.84 -4.96 -0.32
N GLN A 52 -2.09 -4.67 0.07
CA GLN A 52 -2.40 -3.57 0.96
C GLN A 52 -1.81 -3.78 2.36
N LEU A 53 -1.92 -5.00 2.90
CA LEU A 53 -1.26 -5.39 4.15
C LEU A 53 0.27 -5.32 4.03
N GLY A 54 0.85 -5.80 2.93
CA GLY A 54 2.29 -5.73 2.68
C GLY A 54 2.81 -4.30 2.65
N THR A 55 2.09 -3.38 1.98
CA THR A 55 2.43 -1.95 1.99
C THR A 55 2.26 -1.32 3.37
N ALA A 56 1.30 -1.78 4.17
CA ALA A 56 1.12 -1.32 5.55
C ALA A 56 2.26 -1.78 6.46
N VAL A 57 2.73 -3.03 6.34
CA VAL A 57 3.84 -3.58 7.14
C VAL A 57 5.17 -2.92 6.78
N THR A 58 5.45 -2.81 5.48
CA THR A 58 6.71 -2.22 4.98
C THR A 58 6.74 -0.70 5.06
N ARG A 59 5.58 -0.05 5.27
CA ARG A 59 5.39 1.41 5.13
C ARG A 59 5.90 1.96 3.80
N TYR A 60 5.94 1.11 2.78
CA TYR A 60 6.44 1.43 1.46
C TYR A 60 5.38 1.05 0.41
N CYS A 61 5.07 2.00 -0.45
CA CYS A 61 4.20 1.79 -1.61
C CYS A 61 4.94 2.19 -2.87
N VAL A 62 5.21 1.20 -3.73
CA VAL A 62 5.87 1.40 -5.04
C VAL A 62 5.10 2.41 -5.90
N VAL A 63 3.76 2.42 -5.80
CA VAL A 63 2.92 3.38 -6.54
C VAL A 63 3.24 4.81 -6.10
N PHE A 64 3.36 5.05 -4.79
CA PHE A 64 3.70 6.39 -4.28
C PHE A 64 5.10 6.81 -4.74
N ASP A 65 6.05 5.89 -4.76
CA ASP A 65 7.42 6.12 -5.24
C ASP A 65 7.45 6.47 -6.74
N LEU A 66 6.70 5.73 -7.57
CA LEU A 66 6.56 5.97 -9.01
C LEU A 66 5.93 7.33 -9.34
N PHE A 67 4.99 7.81 -8.53
CA PHE A 67 4.33 9.10 -8.70
C PHE A 67 5.02 10.24 -7.92
N GLY A 68 6.10 9.98 -7.18
CA GLY A 68 6.78 10.96 -6.34
C GLY A 68 5.94 11.46 -5.15
N TRP A 69 4.94 10.69 -4.72
CA TRP A 69 4.07 11.02 -3.57
C TRP A 69 4.60 10.40 -2.27
N SER A 70 4.36 11.10 -1.16
CA SER A 70 4.67 10.61 0.18
C SER A 70 3.68 11.20 1.18
N SER A 71 3.07 10.34 2.00
CA SER A 71 2.25 10.77 3.15
C SER A 71 3.04 10.71 4.46
N TYR A 72 4.34 10.47 4.41
CA TYR A 72 5.19 10.34 5.58
C TYR A 72 5.61 11.72 6.11
N SER A 73 5.08 12.10 7.29
CA SER A 73 5.35 13.41 7.93
C SER A 73 6.78 13.59 8.44
N GLY A 74 7.59 12.53 8.53
CA GLY A 74 9.01 12.64 8.86
C GLY A 74 9.90 13.11 7.70
N LEU A 75 9.35 13.26 6.49
CA LEU A 75 10.05 13.78 5.32
C LEU A 75 9.83 15.28 5.08
N THR A 76 8.82 15.88 5.72
CA THR A 76 8.57 17.32 5.61
C THR A 76 9.77 18.15 6.11
N ASN A 77 10.57 17.62 7.04
CA ASN A 77 11.82 18.26 7.50
C ASN A 77 13.04 18.04 6.56
N ARG A 78 12.94 17.28 5.48
CA ARG A 78 14.06 17.01 4.55
C ARG A 78 13.79 17.43 3.10
N GLN A 79 12.62 18.03 2.82
CA GLN A 79 12.33 18.62 1.51
C GLN A 79 12.58 20.14 1.46
N ASP A 80 12.87 20.78 2.59
CA ASP A 80 13.36 22.18 2.64
C ASP A 80 14.87 22.30 2.36
N GLY A 81 15.54 21.17 2.12
CA GLY A 81 16.98 21.09 1.87
C GLY A 81 17.30 20.65 0.44
N HIS A 82 16.76 21.37 -0.55
CA HIS A 82 17.39 21.37 -1.88
C HIS A 82 18.48 22.45 -1.90
N PRO A 83 19.74 22.15 -2.29
CA PRO A 83 20.55 23.14 -2.98
C PRO A 83 19.95 23.49 -4.35
#